data_AF-A0A8X6G224-F1
#
_entry.id   AF-A0A8X6G224-F1
#
_cell.length_a   1.000
_cell.length_b   1.000
_cell.length_c   1.000
_cell.angle_alpha   90.00
_cell.angle_beta   90.00
_cell.angle_gamma   90.00
#
_symmetry.space_group_name_H-M   'P 1'
#
loop_
_entity.id
_entity.type
_entity.pdbx_description
1 polymer ?
#
loop_
_entity_poly.entity_id
_entity_poly.type
_entity_poly.pdbx_seq_one_letter_code
_entity_poly.pdbx_strand_id
1 'polypeptide(L)'
;MAAEYGDLRRKLQLTHETGNSNFRNNLKEKQTDRRGYYDRETDNYLDILKKLHEGIQQRRLFSDEESKEIENKIDEVVAIGEKGLYKKYTVDRAPLRNKYFFGEGYTYGSQLLKKGPGMEKLYPKGEVDEIPEWVNDLVIKPLVKAKIVSEGFINSVAINDYQPGGCIVSHIDPAHIFDRPIISVSFMSNSALSFGCKFSFKPIRVTDPVLCLPVSRGCVTILSGYAADNITHCIRPQDVKKRRAVIILRRVLDDAPRLSTAELAIISQPKVVNLGTDFFEDMFDRKRRRKNNYDYNQLRGNFSAQKRKLQSSVSWANNSVRNQDEEDEPRNKSLRKDEK
;
A
#
# COMPACT_ATOMS: atom_id res chain seq x y z
N MET A 1 6.22 -66.06 58.58
CA MET A 1 5.50 -64.88 59.10
C MET A 1 5.66 -63.77 58.08
N ALA A 2 4.54 -63.25 57.59
CA ALA A 2 4.48 -62.24 56.53
C ALA A 2 4.87 -60.85 57.06
N ALA A 3 5.59 -60.07 56.25
CA ALA A 3 5.78 -58.63 56.44
C ALA A 3 5.36 -57.91 55.15
N GLU A 4 4.50 -56.92 55.33
CA GLU A 4 3.68 -56.22 54.34
C GLU A 4 4.48 -55.40 53.33
N TYR A 5 4.03 -55.46 52.07
CA TYR A 5 4.30 -54.45 51.06
C TYR A 5 3.46 -53.19 51.37
N GLY A 6 4.12 -52.13 51.84
CA GLY A 6 3.53 -50.81 51.99
C GLY A 6 3.37 -50.12 50.64
N ASP A 7 2.11 -50.02 50.18
CA ASP A 7 1.67 -49.42 48.93
C ASP A 7 2.07 -47.92 48.82
N LEU A 8 3.07 -47.62 47.98
CA LEU A 8 3.51 -46.25 47.66
C LEU A 8 2.39 -45.37 47.07
N ARG A 9 1.27 -45.96 46.63
CA ARG A 9 0.13 -45.23 46.06
C ARG A 9 -0.56 -44.32 47.07
N ARG A 10 -0.53 -44.67 48.37
CA ARG A 10 -1.19 -43.88 49.41
C ARG A 10 -0.42 -42.60 49.78
N LYS A 11 0.92 -42.59 49.61
CA LYS A 11 1.76 -41.39 49.83
C LYS A 11 1.64 -40.34 48.72
N LEU A 12 1.25 -40.73 47.50
CA LEU A 12 1.04 -39.81 46.38
C LEU A 12 -0.36 -39.17 46.36
N GLN A 13 -1.32 -39.71 47.11
CA GLN A 13 -2.68 -39.15 47.21
C GLN A 13 -2.79 -38.04 48.26
N LEU A 14 -1.96 -38.05 49.31
CA LEU A 14 -2.00 -37.05 50.40
C LEU A 14 -1.38 -35.69 50.02
N THR A 15 -0.61 -35.60 48.92
CA THR A 15 -0.06 -34.32 48.43
C THR A 15 -1.01 -33.59 47.47
N HIS A 16 -2.19 -34.15 47.19
CA HIS A 16 -3.06 -33.68 46.11
C HIS A 16 -4.33 -32.92 46.55
N GLU A 17 -4.53 -32.67 47.85
CA GLU A 17 -5.80 -32.11 48.34
C GLU A 17 -5.79 -30.65 48.82
N THR A 18 -4.67 -29.92 48.81
CA THR A 18 -4.67 -28.54 49.35
C THR A 18 -4.02 -27.46 48.47
N GLY A 19 -4.14 -27.55 47.13
CA GLY A 19 -3.70 -26.44 46.27
C GLY A 19 -4.11 -26.42 44.80
N ASN A 20 -4.97 -27.34 44.32
CA ASN A 20 -5.04 -27.64 42.88
C ASN A 20 -6.31 -27.16 42.14
N SER A 21 -7.26 -26.51 42.82
CA SER A 21 -8.46 -25.92 42.18
C SER A 21 -8.13 -24.63 41.44
N ASN A 22 -7.33 -23.74 42.04
CA ASN A 22 -6.96 -22.45 41.45
C ASN A 22 -6.03 -22.59 40.23
N PHE A 23 -5.15 -23.59 40.20
CA PHE A 23 -4.27 -23.84 39.06
C PHE A 23 -5.01 -24.44 37.85
N ARG A 24 -5.92 -25.40 38.09
CA ARG A 24 -6.75 -26.01 37.03
C ARG A 24 -7.77 -25.03 36.45
N ASN A 25 -8.34 -24.15 37.26
CA ASN A 25 -9.25 -23.10 36.79
C ASN A 25 -8.49 -22.04 35.96
N ASN A 26 -7.32 -21.57 36.42
CA ASN A 26 -6.46 -20.66 35.65
C ASN A 26 -5.97 -21.24 34.31
N LEU A 27 -5.72 -22.55 34.23
CA LEU A 27 -5.33 -23.23 32.99
C LEU A 27 -6.50 -23.38 32.00
N LYS A 28 -7.71 -23.67 32.51
CA LYS A 28 -8.93 -23.71 31.70
C LYS A 28 -9.32 -22.31 31.20
N GLU A 29 -9.24 -21.30 32.06
CA GLU A 29 -9.53 -19.90 31.74
C GLU A 29 -8.54 -19.34 30.70
N LYS A 30 -7.23 -19.62 30.85
CA LYS A 30 -6.23 -19.31 29.80
C LYS A 30 -6.43 -20.08 28.50
N GLN A 31 -6.98 -21.29 28.53
CA GLN A 31 -7.33 -22.04 27.32
C GLN A 31 -8.59 -21.52 26.64
N THR A 32 -9.61 -21.09 27.40
CA THR A 32 -10.83 -20.48 26.86
C THR A 32 -10.57 -19.07 26.32
N ASP A 33 -9.73 -18.28 27.00
CA ASP A 33 -9.30 -16.96 26.51
C ASP A 33 -8.47 -17.08 25.23
N ARG A 34 -7.55 -18.05 25.17
CA ARG A 34 -6.81 -18.33 23.93
C ARG A 34 -7.75 -18.77 22.82
N ARG A 35 -8.71 -19.66 23.08
CA ARG A 35 -9.70 -20.08 22.08
C ARG A 35 -10.54 -18.89 21.59
N GLY A 36 -11.08 -18.06 22.48
CA GLY A 36 -11.87 -16.88 22.10
C GLY A 36 -11.06 -15.82 21.35
N TYR A 37 -9.75 -15.71 21.61
CA TYR A 37 -8.84 -14.85 20.85
C TYR A 37 -8.62 -15.34 19.42
N TYR A 38 -8.30 -16.64 19.24
CA TYR A 38 -8.12 -17.23 17.91
C TYR A 38 -9.42 -17.21 17.08
N ASP A 39 -10.57 -17.41 17.73
CA ASP A 39 -11.89 -17.31 17.08
C ASP A 39 -12.14 -15.88 16.58
N ARG A 40 -11.89 -14.86 17.43
CA ARG A 40 -12.04 -13.44 17.04
C ARG A 40 -11.12 -13.01 15.90
N GLU A 41 -9.85 -13.44 15.90
CA GLU A 41 -8.94 -13.13 14.80
C GLU A 41 -9.40 -13.78 13.49
N THR A 42 -9.93 -15.01 13.57
CA THR A 42 -10.48 -15.74 12.42
C THR A 42 -11.74 -15.05 11.90
N ASP A 43 -12.67 -14.67 12.78
CA ASP A 43 -13.88 -13.94 12.43
C ASP A 43 -13.58 -12.59 11.76
N ASN A 44 -12.61 -11.85 12.29
CA ASN A 44 -12.18 -10.58 11.72
C ASN A 44 -11.54 -10.78 10.33
N TYR A 45 -10.73 -11.83 10.14
CA TYR A 45 -10.15 -12.15 8.84
C TYR A 45 -11.23 -12.54 7.80
N LEU A 46 -12.21 -13.36 8.19
CA LEU A 46 -13.32 -13.74 7.32
C LEU A 46 -14.20 -12.55 6.94
N ASP A 47 -14.45 -11.63 7.87
CA ASP A 47 -15.18 -10.39 7.60
C ASP A 47 -14.43 -9.50 6.60
N ILE A 48 -13.11 -9.34 6.75
CA ILE A 48 -12.26 -8.61 5.79
C ILE A 48 -12.32 -9.26 4.41
N LEU A 49 -12.21 -10.60 4.32
CA LEU A 49 -12.32 -11.32 3.05
C LEU A 49 -13.68 -11.13 2.39
N LYS A 50 -14.77 -11.18 3.17
CA LYS A 50 -16.12 -10.95 2.68
C LYS A 50 -16.24 -9.56 2.07
N LYS A 51 -15.82 -8.52 2.81
CA LYS A 51 -15.83 -7.12 2.34
C LYS A 51 -14.96 -6.92 1.10
N LEU A 52 -13.82 -7.59 1.02
CA LEU A 52 -12.97 -7.61 -0.18
C LEU A 52 -13.71 -8.19 -1.38
N HIS A 53 -14.34 -9.35 -1.23
CA HIS A 53 -15.08 -10.00 -2.31
C HIS A 53 -16.29 -9.18 -2.77
N GLU A 54 -17.00 -8.51 -1.85
CA GLU A 54 -18.08 -7.57 -2.19
C GLU A 54 -17.58 -6.39 -3.03
N GLY A 55 -16.34 -5.93 -2.79
CA GLY A 55 -15.72 -4.81 -3.49
C GLY A 55 -15.01 -5.18 -4.80
N ILE A 56 -14.91 -6.46 -5.16
CA ILE A 56 -14.19 -6.95 -6.34
C ILE A 56 -15.14 -7.60 -7.32
N GLN A 57 -15.11 -7.17 -8.58
CA GLN A 57 -15.75 -7.88 -9.68
C GLN A 57 -14.73 -8.19 -10.78
N GLN A 58 -14.80 -9.40 -11.36
CA GLN A 58 -13.98 -9.79 -12.49
C GLN A 58 -14.84 -10.31 -13.64
N ARG A 59 -14.49 -9.91 -14.87
CA ARG A 59 -15.12 -10.40 -16.10
C ARG A 59 -14.07 -10.60 -17.17
N ARG A 60 -14.06 -11.76 -17.83
CA ARG A 60 -13.30 -11.91 -19.08
C ARG A 60 -14.09 -11.24 -20.19
N LEU A 61 -13.66 -10.06 -20.60
CA LEU A 61 -14.36 -9.26 -21.60
C LEU A 61 -13.70 -9.34 -22.97
N PHE A 62 -12.37 -9.46 -23.02
CA PHE A 62 -11.61 -9.44 -24.25
C PHE A 62 -11.21 -10.85 -24.68
N SER A 63 -11.44 -11.16 -25.96
CA SER A 63 -10.96 -12.39 -26.59
C SER A 63 -9.43 -12.40 -26.71
N ASP A 64 -8.86 -13.52 -27.15
CA ASP A 64 -7.42 -13.60 -27.33
C ASP A 64 -6.92 -12.77 -28.52
N GLU A 65 -7.76 -12.63 -29.55
CA GLU A 65 -7.56 -11.78 -30.74
C GLU A 65 -7.67 -10.29 -30.39
N GLU A 66 -8.75 -9.88 -29.71
CA GLU A 66 -8.93 -8.50 -29.25
C GLU A 66 -7.79 -8.09 -28.30
N SER A 67 -7.42 -8.99 -27.38
CA SER A 67 -6.27 -8.77 -26.50
C SER A 67 -4.98 -8.60 -27.30
N LYS A 68 -4.81 -9.35 -28.39
CA LYS A 68 -3.60 -9.28 -29.22
C LYS A 68 -3.52 -7.96 -29.99
N GLU A 69 -4.64 -7.47 -30.49
CA GLU A 69 -4.73 -6.16 -31.15
C GLU A 69 -4.36 -5.04 -30.18
N ILE A 70 -4.94 -5.04 -28.98
CA ILE A 70 -4.62 -4.06 -27.93
C ILE A 70 -3.16 -4.14 -27.51
N GLU A 71 -2.60 -5.35 -27.40
CA GLU A 71 -1.18 -5.55 -27.09
C GLU A 71 -0.25 -4.91 -28.12
N ASN A 72 -0.57 -5.01 -29.41
CA ASN A 72 0.19 -4.33 -30.46
C ASN A 72 0.13 -2.80 -30.29
N LYS A 73 -1.03 -2.26 -29.88
CA LYS A 73 -1.16 -0.82 -29.55
C LYS A 73 -0.39 -0.40 -28.31
N ILE A 74 -0.31 -1.26 -27.30
CA ILE A 74 0.56 -1.04 -26.14
C ILE A 74 2.03 -1.01 -26.58
N ASP A 75 2.44 -1.87 -27.50
CA ASP A 75 3.81 -1.84 -28.05
C ASP A 75 4.12 -0.55 -28.82
N GLU A 76 3.17 -0.03 -29.60
CA GLU A 76 3.27 1.29 -30.23
C GLU A 76 3.47 2.39 -29.19
N VAL A 77 2.69 2.39 -28.10
CA VAL A 77 2.84 3.35 -26.98
C VAL A 77 4.25 3.28 -26.38
N VAL A 78 4.75 2.07 -26.10
CA VAL A 78 6.09 1.89 -25.53
C VAL A 78 7.16 2.44 -26.48
N ALA A 79 7.07 2.12 -27.78
CA ALA A 79 8.03 2.58 -28.78
C ALA A 79 8.02 4.12 -28.97
N ILE A 80 6.84 4.75 -28.95
CA ILE A 80 6.70 6.22 -28.99
C ILE A 80 7.31 6.85 -27.73
N GLY A 81 7.06 6.24 -26.58
CA GLY A 81 7.65 6.65 -25.31
C GLY A 81 9.18 6.59 -25.32
N GLU A 82 9.76 5.50 -25.80
CA GLU A 82 11.22 5.32 -25.96
C GLU A 82 11.86 6.36 -26.88
N LYS A 83 11.15 6.77 -27.94
CA LYS A 83 11.58 7.85 -28.84
C LYS A 83 11.45 9.25 -28.21
N GLY A 84 10.85 9.37 -27.02
CA GLY A 84 10.68 10.64 -26.32
C GLY A 84 9.66 11.57 -26.97
N LEU A 85 8.70 11.02 -27.71
CA LEU A 85 7.70 11.80 -28.46
C LEU A 85 6.48 12.20 -27.63
N TYR A 86 6.32 11.63 -26.44
CA TYR A 86 5.29 12.03 -25.48
C TYR A 86 5.73 13.23 -24.64
N LYS A 87 4.74 13.93 -24.08
CA LYS A 87 4.99 14.98 -23.09
C LYS A 87 5.72 14.42 -21.88
N LYS A 88 6.46 15.30 -21.20
CA LYS A 88 7.33 14.96 -20.07
C LYS A 88 6.62 14.13 -18.99
N TYR A 89 5.39 14.49 -18.62
CA TYR A 89 4.66 13.85 -17.52
C TYR A 89 3.79 12.67 -17.96
N THR A 90 3.71 12.41 -19.26
CA THR A 90 3.07 11.21 -19.79
C THR A 90 3.86 9.96 -19.40
N VAL A 91 5.19 10.03 -19.37
CA VAL A 91 6.04 8.83 -19.18
C VAL A 91 6.77 8.86 -17.83
N ASP A 92 6.43 7.91 -16.95
CA ASP A 92 7.15 7.62 -15.71
C ASP A 92 7.94 6.32 -15.86
N ARG A 93 9.27 6.39 -15.75
CA ARG A 93 10.17 5.24 -15.92
C ARG A 93 10.73 4.78 -14.59
N ALA A 94 10.56 3.50 -14.29
CA ALA A 94 11.22 2.80 -13.19
C ALA A 94 11.94 1.55 -13.72
N PRO A 95 12.93 1.00 -12.99
CA PRO A 95 13.83 -0.04 -13.52
C PRO A 95 13.15 -1.25 -14.16
N LEU A 96 12.01 -1.70 -13.62
CA LEU A 96 11.27 -2.87 -14.12
C LEU A 96 9.79 -2.55 -14.40
N ARG A 97 9.44 -1.26 -14.46
CA ARG A 97 8.07 -0.82 -14.72
C ARG A 97 8.05 0.57 -15.34
N ASN A 98 7.49 0.68 -16.53
CA ASN A 98 7.13 1.96 -17.11
C ASN A 98 5.64 2.23 -16.90
N LYS A 99 5.28 3.50 -16.73
CA LYS A 99 3.91 3.97 -16.62
C LYS A 99 3.68 5.09 -17.62
N TYR A 100 2.56 5.01 -18.34
CA TYR A 100 2.14 5.98 -19.35
C TYR A 100 0.79 6.56 -18.93
N PHE A 101 0.72 7.87 -18.72
CA PHE A 101 -0.49 8.59 -18.32
C PHE A 101 -1.12 9.30 -19.51
N PHE A 102 -2.42 9.10 -19.70
CA PHE A 102 -3.19 9.76 -20.72
C PHE A 102 -4.47 10.38 -20.15
N GLY A 103 -4.87 11.53 -20.70
CA GLY A 103 -5.96 12.36 -20.21
C GLY A 103 -5.58 13.15 -18.96
N GLU A 104 -5.33 12.41 -17.86
CA GLU A 104 -4.96 12.99 -16.57
C GLU A 104 -3.81 12.21 -15.93
N GLY A 105 -2.82 12.95 -15.43
CA GLY A 105 -1.70 12.42 -14.65
C GLY A 105 -1.60 13.12 -13.30
N TYR A 106 -0.94 12.47 -12.35
CA TYR A 106 -0.77 12.99 -10.99
C TYR A 106 0.63 12.72 -10.46
N THR A 107 1.02 13.51 -9.47
CA THR A 107 2.28 13.36 -8.76
C THR A 107 2.25 12.19 -7.78
N TYR A 108 3.40 11.57 -7.55
CA TYR A 108 3.59 10.66 -6.42
C TYR A 108 4.21 11.37 -5.22
N GLY A 109 4.01 10.83 -4.02
CA GLY A 109 4.53 11.40 -2.77
C GLY A 109 6.04 11.69 -2.73
N SER A 110 6.84 11.10 -3.63
CA SER A 110 8.27 11.41 -3.79
C SER A 110 8.57 12.74 -4.50
N GLN A 111 7.66 13.21 -5.35
CA GLN A 111 7.78 14.42 -6.17
C GLN A 111 7.29 15.68 -5.45
N LEU A 112 6.59 15.51 -4.33
CA LEU A 112 6.01 16.60 -3.56
C LEU A 112 6.99 17.18 -2.54
N LEU A 113 6.91 18.50 -2.34
CA LEU A 113 7.65 19.22 -1.29
C LEU A 113 7.31 18.69 0.10
N LYS A 114 6.02 18.41 0.34
CA LYS A 114 5.53 17.71 1.53
C LYS A 114 5.24 16.26 1.19
N LYS A 115 5.92 15.34 1.86
CA LYS A 115 5.71 13.90 1.70
C LYS A 115 4.63 13.43 2.67
N GLY A 116 3.72 12.60 2.18
CA GLY A 116 2.69 11.96 2.98
C GLY A 116 1.63 11.32 2.08
N PRO A 117 0.92 10.29 2.56
CA PRO A 117 -0.25 9.77 1.86
C PRO A 117 -1.33 10.87 1.76
N GLY A 118 -2.02 10.95 0.63
CA GLY A 118 -3.10 11.92 0.42
C GLY A 118 -2.63 13.30 -0.06
N MET A 119 -1.33 13.47 -0.33
CA MET A 119 -0.78 14.73 -0.82
C MET A 119 -0.70 14.78 -2.35
N GLU A 120 -0.97 13.67 -3.03
CA GLU A 120 -0.97 13.57 -4.49
C GLU A 120 -1.82 14.68 -5.11
N LYS A 121 -1.32 15.33 -6.15
CA LYS A 121 -2.05 16.33 -6.93
C LYS A 121 -2.01 15.97 -8.41
N LEU A 122 -3.05 16.33 -9.13
CA LEU A 122 -3.06 16.28 -10.59
C LEU A 122 -2.04 17.27 -11.16
N TYR A 123 -1.44 16.93 -12.29
CA TYR A 123 -0.70 17.92 -13.08
C TYR A 123 -1.66 18.99 -13.64
N PRO A 124 -1.17 20.20 -13.98
CA PRO A 124 -1.94 21.14 -14.78
C PRO A 124 -2.53 20.49 -16.04
N LYS A 125 -3.69 20.97 -16.49
CA LYS A 125 -4.33 20.48 -17.72
C LYS A 125 -3.37 20.64 -18.90
N GLY A 126 -3.25 19.61 -19.73
CA GLY A 126 -2.39 19.61 -20.91
C GLY A 126 -0.94 19.16 -20.68
N GLU A 127 -0.53 18.85 -19.45
CA GLU A 127 0.82 18.36 -19.13
C GLU A 127 1.07 16.88 -19.47
N VAL A 128 -0.01 16.13 -19.66
CA VAL A 128 0.02 14.76 -20.19
C VAL A 128 -0.66 14.71 -21.56
N ASP A 129 -0.37 13.67 -22.32
CA ASP A 129 -0.99 13.42 -23.62
C ASP A 129 -2.46 13.04 -23.46
N GLU A 130 -3.26 13.28 -24.49
CA GLU A 130 -4.67 12.90 -24.52
C GLU A 130 -4.83 11.37 -24.57
N ILE A 131 -6.02 10.88 -24.22
CA ILE A 131 -6.34 9.44 -24.33
C ILE A 131 -6.29 9.06 -25.81
N PRO A 132 -5.41 8.10 -26.22
CA PRO A 132 -5.34 7.69 -27.61
C PRO A 132 -6.68 7.16 -28.11
N GLU A 133 -7.02 7.45 -29.37
CA GLU A 133 -8.29 7.05 -29.98
C GLU A 133 -8.53 5.54 -29.89
N TRP A 134 -7.48 4.73 -30.10
CA TRP A 134 -7.57 3.27 -29.97
C TRP A 134 -7.98 2.81 -28.57
N VAL A 135 -7.64 3.55 -27.50
CA VAL A 135 -8.09 3.21 -26.14
C VAL A 135 -9.59 3.44 -26.01
N ASN A 136 -10.09 4.52 -26.61
CA ASN A 136 -11.53 4.78 -26.65
C ASN A 136 -12.25 3.64 -27.39
N ASP A 137 -11.76 3.28 -28.58
CA ASP A 137 -12.42 2.32 -29.46
C ASP A 137 -12.32 0.87 -28.98
N LEU A 138 -11.11 0.43 -28.62
CA LEU A 138 -10.81 -0.96 -28.32
C LEU A 138 -10.99 -1.31 -26.85
N VAL A 139 -11.08 -0.33 -25.93
CA VAL A 139 -11.16 -0.60 -24.48
C VAL A 139 -12.37 0.07 -23.84
N ILE A 140 -12.51 1.39 -23.95
CA ILE A 140 -13.58 2.14 -23.25
C ILE A 140 -14.96 1.78 -23.80
N LYS A 141 -15.16 1.81 -25.13
CA LYS A 141 -16.44 1.46 -25.76
C LYS A 141 -16.90 0.04 -25.38
N PRO A 142 -16.04 -1.01 -25.41
CA PRO A 142 -16.40 -2.33 -24.88
C PRO A 142 -16.84 -2.33 -23.41
N LEU A 143 -16.16 -1.58 -22.54
CA LEU A 143 -16.55 -1.46 -21.12
C LEU A 143 -17.91 -0.80 -20.94
N VAL A 144 -18.19 0.27 -21.70
CA VAL A 144 -19.50 0.96 -21.69
C VAL A 144 -20.59 0.03 -22.24
N LYS A 145 -20.34 -0.65 -23.36
CA LYS A 145 -21.27 -1.63 -23.95
C LYS A 145 -21.59 -2.77 -22.98
N ALA A 146 -20.61 -3.21 -22.20
CA ALA A 146 -20.77 -4.22 -21.15
C ALA A 146 -21.45 -3.69 -19.87
N LYS A 147 -21.86 -2.41 -19.86
CA LYS A 147 -22.49 -1.70 -18.73
C LYS A 147 -21.63 -1.74 -17.46
N ILE A 148 -20.31 -1.70 -17.62
CA ILE A 148 -19.38 -1.60 -16.49
C ILE A 148 -19.35 -0.16 -15.96
N VAL A 149 -19.39 0.82 -16.86
CA VAL A 149 -19.48 2.25 -16.58
C VAL A 149 -20.36 2.94 -17.61
N SER A 150 -20.79 4.16 -17.30
CA SER A 150 -21.52 5.02 -18.23
C SER A 150 -20.56 5.66 -19.24
N GLU A 151 -21.10 6.03 -20.40
CA GLU A 151 -20.39 6.85 -21.39
C GLU A 151 -19.87 8.14 -20.74
N GLY A 152 -18.66 8.55 -21.07
CA GLY A 152 -18.04 9.75 -20.50
C GLY A 152 -17.51 9.62 -19.05
N PHE A 153 -17.65 8.46 -18.40
CA PHE A 153 -17.09 8.26 -17.05
C PHE A 153 -15.56 8.35 -17.06
N ILE A 154 -14.89 7.71 -18.02
CA ILE A 154 -13.43 7.56 -18.02
C ILE A 154 -12.77 8.82 -18.60
N ASN A 155 -11.92 9.48 -17.81
CA ASN A 155 -11.13 10.64 -18.23
C ASN A 155 -9.63 10.54 -17.85
N SER A 156 -9.22 9.45 -17.18
CA SER A 156 -7.83 9.15 -16.84
C SER A 156 -7.51 7.71 -17.20
N VAL A 157 -6.47 7.52 -18.02
CA VAL A 157 -5.95 6.21 -18.40
C VAL A 157 -4.49 6.11 -18.01
N ALA A 158 -4.11 5.04 -17.32
CA ALA A 158 -2.72 4.72 -17.06
C ALA A 158 -2.38 3.33 -17.60
N ILE A 159 -1.35 3.25 -18.45
CA ILE A 159 -0.81 1.96 -18.92
C ILE A 159 0.45 1.66 -18.12
N ASN A 160 0.45 0.57 -17.36
CA ASN A 160 1.65 0.09 -16.68
C ASN A 160 2.21 -1.10 -17.46
N ASP A 161 3.44 -0.99 -17.94
CA ASP A 161 4.19 -2.08 -18.59
C ASP A 161 5.28 -2.59 -17.63
N TYR A 162 5.19 -3.86 -17.26
CA TYR A 162 6.06 -4.53 -16.31
C TYR A 162 6.97 -5.51 -17.03
N GLN A 163 8.27 -5.42 -16.71
CA GLN A 163 9.25 -6.45 -17.07
C GLN A 163 9.19 -7.61 -16.07
N PRO A 164 9.75 -8.81 -16.39
CA PRO A 164 9.85 -9.90 -15.43
C PRO A 164 10.50 -9.46 -14.11
N GLY A 165 9.88 -9.84 -12.99
CA GLY A 165 10.26 -9.37 -11.64
C GLY A 165 9.80 -7.95 -11.30
N GLY A 166 9.14 -7.25 -12.22
CA GLY A 166 8.51 -5.96 -11.98
C GLY A 166 7.44 -6.04 -10.91
N CYS A 167 7.24 -4.93 -10.18
CA CYS A 167 6.29 -4.88 -9.07
C CYS A 167 5.69 -3.48 -8.89
N ILE A 168 4.65 -3.41 -8.07
CA ILE A 168 4.17 -2.15 -7.50
C ILE A 168 3.97 -2.37 -6.01
N VAL A 169 4.53 -1.45 -5.21
CA VAL A 169 4.41 -1.48 -3.75
C VAL A 169 2.96 -1.27 -3.34
N SER A 170 2.59 -1.80 -2.19
CA SER A 170 1.28 -1.59 -1.58
C SER A 170 0.86 -0.13 -1.54
N HIS A 171 -0.30 0.16 -2.13
CA HIS A 171 -0.90 1.48 -2.16
C HIS A 171 -2.43 1.37 -2.24
N ILE A 172 -3.11 2.50 -2.07
CA ILE A 172 -4.53 2.70 -2.34
C ILE A 172 -4.60 3.76 -3.45
N ASP A 173 -5.46 3.58 -4.44
CA ASP A 173 -5.70 4.63 -5.45
C ASP A 173 -6.23 5.89 -4.76
N PRO A 174 -5.61 7.07 -4.97
CA PRO A 174 -5.92 8.27 -4.21
C PRO A 174 -7.42 8.62 -4.23
N ALA A 175 -8.09 8.50 -3.08
CA ALA A 175 -9.53 8.74 -2.94
C ALA A 175 -9.93 10.20 -3.18
N HIS A 176 -9.00 11.12 -2.93
CA HIS A 176 -9.19 12.54 -3.18
C HIS A 176 -8.91 12.96 -4.63
N ILE A 177 -8.49 12.02 -5.51
CA ILE A 177 -8.30 12.28 -6.94
C ILE A 177 -9.28 11.49 -7.78
N PHE A 178 -9.42 10.19 -7.50
CA PHE A 178 -10.16 9.29 -8.37
C PHE A 178 -11.50 8.92 -7.76
N ASP A 179 -12.54 9.02 -8.56
CA ASP A 179 -13.83 8.43 -8.27
C ASP A 179 -13.78 6.90 -8.42
N ARG A 180 -14.77 6.21 -7.88
CA ARG A 180 -14.94 4.76 -7.95
C ARG A 180 -16.05 4.41 -8.96
N PRO A 181 -15.98 3.25 -9.63
CA PRO A 181 -14.99 2.19 -9.45
C PRO A 181 -13.66 2.46 -10.16
N ILE A 182 -12.59 1.81 -9.69
CA ILE A 182 -11.31 1.72 -10.38
C ILE A 182 -11.35 0.48 -11.30
N ILE A 183 -11.10 0.66 -12.59
CA ILE A 183 -11.17 -0.42 -13.57
C ILE A 183 -9.76 -0.71 -14.07
N SER A 184 -9.44 -1.99 -14.22
CA SER A 184 -8.18 -2.43 -14.82
C SER A 184 -8.39 -3.59 -15.77
N VAL A 185 -7.64 -3.60 -16.87
CA VAL A 185 -7.67 -4.67 -17.88
C VAL A 185 -6.24 -5.18 -18.08
N SER A 186 -6.04 -6.49 -17.89
CA SER A 186 -4.70 -7.11 -17.94
C SER A 186 -4.38 -7.68 -19.33
N PHE A 187 -3.15 -7.49 -19.79
CA PHE A 187 -2.65 -7.92 -21.10
C PHE A 187 -1.26 -8.57 -21.00
N MET A 188 -0.81 -9.17 -22.10
CA MET A 188 0.45 -9.90 -22.32
C MET A 188 0.55 -11.23 -21.57
N SER A 189 0.37 -11.24 -20.25
CA SER A 189 0.47 -12.47 -19.45
C SER A 189 -0.40 -12.44 -18.20
N ASN A 190 -0.68 -13.64 -17.67
CA ASN A 190 -1.40 -13.82 -16.42
C ASN A 190 -0.52 -13.43 -15.22
N SER A 191 -1.14 -12.88 -14.17
CA SER A 191 -0.47 -12.52 -12.92
C SER A 191 -1.45 -12.56 -11.74
N ALA A 192 -1.11 -11.91 -10.62
CA ALA A 192 -1.98 -11.79 -9.47
C ALA A 192 -1.92 -10.38 -8.85
N LEU A 193 -3.09 -9.86 -8.47
CA LEU A 193 -3.25 -8.66 -7.67
C LEU A 193 -3.42 -9.04 -6.20
N SER A 194 -2.49 -8.61 -5.36
CA SER A 194 -2.44 -8.98 -3.95
C SER A 194 -2.95 -7.85 -3.06
N PHE A 195 -3.81 -8.15 -2.10
CA PHE A 195 -4.40 -7.20 -1.15
C PHE A 195 -3.82 -7.39 0.26
N GLY A 196 -3.59 -6.29 0.98
CA GLY A 196 -3.15 -6.30 2.38
C GLY A 196 -1.67 -6.64 2.59
N CYS A 197 -0.86 -6.61 1.53
CA CYS A 197 0.58 -6.84 1.66
C CYS A 197 1.30 -5.66 2.34
N LYS A 198 2.37 -5.96 3.07
CA LYS A 198 3.36 -4.97 3.54
C LYS A 198 4.70 -5.26 2.88
N PHE A 199 5.36 -4.21 2.40
CA PHE A 199 6.71 -4.30 1.83
C PHE A 199 7.73 -3.87 2.86
N SER A 200 8.80 -4.66 3.01
CA SER A 200 10.02 -4.23 3.69
C SER A 200 11.15 -4.13 2.66
N PHE A 201 11.98 -3.11 2.77
CA PHE A 201 13.10 -2.89 1.87
C PHE A 201 14.44 -3.25 2.54
N LYS A 202 15.41 -3.75 1.74
CA LYS A 202 16.76 -4.19 2.15
C LYS A 202 16.80 -5.46 3.04
N PRO A 203 16.57 -6.66 2.48
CA PRO A 203 16.15 -6.99 1.11
C PRO A 203 14.65 -6.74 0.90
N ILE A 204 14.19 -6.74 -0.36
CA ILE A 204 12.74 -6.65 -0.64
C ILE A 204 12.09 -7.92 -0.09
N ARG A 205 11.17 -7.77 0.86
CA ARG A 205 10.26 -8.82 1.32
C ARG A 205 8.84 -8.30 1.28
N VAL A 206 7.91 -9.21 1.05
CA VAL A 206 6.47 -8.93 1.02
C VAL A 206 5.79 -9.91 1.96
N THR A 207 4.90 -9.41 2.82
CA THR A 207 4.08 -10.29 3.66
C THR A 207 3.07 -11.06 2.83
N ASP A 208 2.54 -12.14 3.39
CA ASP A 208 1.43 -12.85 2.78
C ASP A 208 0.23 -11.89 2.61
N PRO A 209 -0.44 -11.93 1.44
CA PRO A 209 -1.63 -11.14 1.21
C PRO A 209 -2.81 -11.69 2.00
N VAL A 210 -3.76 -10.80 2.31
CA VAL A 210 -5.11 -11.20 2.75
C VAL A 210 -5.82 -11.92 1.62
N LEU A 211 -5.74 -11.38 0.40
CA LEU A 211 -6.28 -12.00 -0.80
C LEU A 211 -5.28 -11.89 -1.95
N CYS A 212 -5.04 -13.01 -2.65
CA CYS A 212 -4.28 -13.04 -3.89
C CYS A 212 -5.27 -13.29 -5.04
N LEU A 213 -5.64 -12.24 -5.77
CA LEU A 213 -6.61 -12.30 -6.85
C LEU A 213 -5.92 -12.60 -8.19
N PRO A 214 -6.19 -13.74 -8.85
CA PRO A 214 -5.65 -14.01 -10.18
C PRO A 214 -6.17 -12.97 -11.21
N VAL A 215 -5.27 -12.40 -12.00
CA VAL A 215 -5.60 -11.45 -13.07
C VAL A 215 -5.06 -11.98 -14.40
N SER A 216 -5.93 -12.67 -15.13
CA SER A 216 -5.60 -13.28 -16.43
C SER A 216 -5.60 -12.27 -17.56
N ARG A 217 -4.91 -12.60 -18.66
CA ARG A 217 -4.97 -11.83 -19.93
C ARG A 217 -6.41 -11.67 -20.40
N GLY A 218 -6.78 -10.46 -20.83
CA GLY A 218 -8.12 -10.08 -21.28
C GLY A 218 -9.16 -9.94 -20.16
N CYS A 219 -8.77 -10.14 -18.90
CA CYS A 219 -9.65 -10.00 -17.75
C CYS A 219 -9.76 -8.53 -17.32
N VAL A 220 -11.01 -8.08 -17.12
CA VAL A 220 -11.36 -6.82 -16.50
C VAL A 220 -11.56 -7.05 -15.01
N THR A 221 -10.89 -6.27 -14.18
CA THR A 221 -11.07 -6.23 -12.73
C THR A 221 -11.58 -4.86 -12.32
N ILE A 222 -12.67 -4.84 -11.56
CA ILE A 222 -13.38 -3.64 -11.09
C ILE A 222 -13.25 -3.62 -9.57
N LEU A 223 -12.70 -2.53 -9.02
CA LEU A 223 -12.52 -2.33 -7.59
C LEU A 223 -13.45 -1.22 -7.10
N SER A 224 -14.16 -1.48 -6.01
CA SER A 224 -15.08 -0.56 -5.35
C SER A 224 -15.17 -0.87 -3.85
N GLY A 225 -15.77 0.04 -3.07
CA GLY A 225 -15.99 -0.14 -1.65
C GLY A 225 -14.70 -0.50 -0.90
N TYR A 226 -14.79 -1.50 -0.01
CA TYR A 226 -13.66 -1.89 0.85
C TYR A 226 -12.37 -2.20 0.07
N ALA A 227 -12.48 -2.86 -1.09
CA ALA A 227 -11.34 -3.25 -1.92
C ALA A 227 -10.62 -2.06 -2.59
N ALA A 228 -11.33 -0.94 -2.80
CA ALA A 228 -10.76 0.28 -3.35
C ALA A 228 -10.28 1.25 -2.26
N ASP A 229 -10.90 1.24 -1.08
CA ASP A 229 -10.80 2.35 -0.13
C ASP A 229 -10.12 2.00 1.20
N ASN A 230 -10.20 0.75 1.64
CA ASN A 230 -9.84 0.39 3.02
C ASN A 230 -8.67 -0.59 3.12
N ILE A 231 -8.19 -1.13 2.00
CA ILE A 231 -7.08 -2.07 1.98
C ILE A 231 -6.15 -1.79 0.81
N THR A 232 -4.85 -1.86 1.09
CA THR A 232 -3.83 -1.66 0.06
C THR A 232 -3.80 -2.83 -0.91
N HIS A 233 -3.44 -2.54 -2.16
CA HIS A 233 -3.18 -3.56 -3.16
C HIS A 233 -1.79 -3.38 -3.79
N CYS A 234 -1.25 -4.46 -4.32
CA CYS A 234 0.10 -4.51 -4.87
C CYS A 234 0.24 -5.62 -5.94
N ILE A 235 1.32 -5.54 -6.72
CA ILE A 235 1.80 -6.66 -7.55
C ILE A 235 3.16 -7.06 -6.99
N ARG A 236 3.31 -8.33 -6.62
CA ARG A 236 4.56 -8.82 -6.04
C ARG A 236 5.53 -9.26 -7.15
N PRO A 237 6.85 -9.11 -6.99
CA PRO A 237 7.83 -9.48 -8.02
C PRO A 237 7.68 -10.93 -8.53
N GLN A 238 7.38 -11.88 -7.63
CA GLN A 238 7.22 -13.30 -7.96
C GLN A 238 5.99 -13.61 -8.83
N ASP A 239 5.01 -12.69 -8.87
CA ASP A 239 3.79 -12.85 -9.65
C ASP A 239 3.93 -12.33 -11.10
N VAL A 240 5.03 -11.63 -11.42
CA VAL A 240 5.34 -11.14 -12.77
C VAL A 240 6.49 -11.96 -13.37
N LYS A 241 6.14 -13.14 -13.90
CA LYS A 241 7.12 -14.10 -14.45
C LYS A 241 7.51 -13.80 -15.90
N LYS A 242 6.64 -13.11 -16.62
CA LYS A 242 6.80 -12.67 -18.03
C LYS A 242 6.37 -11.21 -18.12
N ARG A 243 6.64 -10.56 -19.25
CA ARG A 243 6.15 -9.21 -19.51
C ARG A 243 4.64 -9.15 -19.30
N ARG A 244 4.17 -8.14 -18.57
CA ARG A 244 2.76 -7.92 -18.25
C ARG A 244 2.43 -6.47 -18.48
N ALA A 245 1.31 -6.19 -19.14
CA ALA A 245 0.76 -4.85 -19.20
C ALA A 245 -0.61 -4.81 -18.49
N VAL A 246 -0.98 -3.64 -17.98
CA VAL A 246 -2.33 -3.37 -17.49
C VAL A 246 -2.73 -1.95 -17.88
N ILE A 247 -3.94 -1.81 -18.41
CA ILE A 247 -4.57 -0.52 -18.63
C ILE A 247 -5.50 -0.26 -17.45
N ILE A 248 -5.28 0.85 -16.74
CA ILE A 248 -6.08 1.30 -15.60
C ILE A 248 -6.94 2.48 -16.07
N LEU A 249 -8.25 2.37 -15.95
CA LEU A 249 -9.23 3.35 -16.41
C LEU A 249 -10.00 3.90 -15.20
N ARG A 250 -10.00 5.23 -15.07
CA ARG A 250 -10.54 5.93 -13.90
C ARG A 250 -11.26 7.21 -14.32
N ARG A 251 -12.07 7.72 -13.40
CA ARG A 251 -12.63 9.08 -13.44
C ARG A 251 -11.94 9.92 -12.38
N VAL A 252 -11.47 11.10 -12.75
CA VAL A 252 -10.99 12.13 -11.84
C VAL A 252 -12.19 12.90 -11.28
N LEU A 253 -12.18 13.17 -9.96
CA LEU A 253 -13.17 14.00 -9.29
C LEU A 253 -13.06 15.47 -9.73
N ASP A 254 -14.18 16.17 -9.77
CA ASP A 254 -14.24 17.57 -10.22
C ASP A 254 -13.46 18.51 -9.28
N ASP A 255 -13.41 18.17 -7.99
CA ASP A 255 -12.72 18.92 -6.93
C ASP A 255 -11.30 18.38 -6.63
N ALA A 256 -10.80 17.43 -7.42
CA ALA A 256 -9.49 16.84 -7.21
C ALA A 256 -8.38 17.91 -7.23
N PRO A 257 -7.46 17.92 -6.25
CA PRO A 257 -6.48 18.98 -6.12
C PRO A 257 -5.48 18.92 -7.28
N ARG A 258 -5.23 20.08 -7.88
CA ARG A 258 -4.33 20.23 -9.02
C ARG A 258 -3.16 21.13 -8.66
N LEU A 259 -1.98 20.79 -9.19
CA LEU A 259 -0.83 21.69 -9.15
C LEU A 259 -1.12 22.93 -9.98
N SER A 260 -0.72 24.08 -9.47
CA SER A 260 -0.53 25.28 -10.28
C SER A 260 0.72 25.15 -11.15
N THR A 261 0.77 25.93 -12.24
CA THR A 261 1.96 26.01 -13.11
C THR A 261 3.21 26.44 -12.32
N ALA A 262 3.04 27.30 -11.31
CA ALA A 262 4.12 27.72 -10.42
C ALA A 262 4.65 26.56 -9.55
N GLU A 263 3.76 25.78 -8.93
CA GLU A 263 4.17 24.60 -8.16
C GLU A 263 4.85 23.57 -9.05
N LEU A 264 4.35 23.35 -10.27
CA LEU A 264 4.97 22.43 -11.22
C LEU A 264 6.38 22.90 -11.60
N ALA A 265 6.60 24.19 -11.85
CA ALA A 265 7.91 24.75 -12.15
C ALA A 265 8.90 24.49 -11.02
N ILE A 266 8.48 24.67 -9.76
CA ILE A 266 9.32 24.40 -8.57
C ILE A 266 9.72 22.92 -8.50
N ILE A 267 8.77 22.00 -8.70
CA ILE A 267 9.03 20.55 -8.65
C ILE A 267 9.89 20.09 -9.84
N SER A 268 9.79 20.80 -10.97
CA SER A 268 10.52 20.49 -12.21
C SER A 268 11.98 20.93 -12.19
N GLN A 269 12.35 21.84 -11.30
CA GLN A 269 13.72 22.34 -11.24
C GLN A 269 14.68 21.22 -10.84
N PRO A 270 15.81 21.06 -11.55
CA PRO A 270 16.86 20.17 -11.08
C PRO A 270 17.27 20.64 -9.68
N LYS A 271 17.34 19.72 -8.72
CA LYS A 271 17.89 20.03 -7.40
C LYS A 271 19.33 20.49 -7.61
N VAL A 272 19.56 21.80 -7.58
CA VAL A 272 20.91 22.36 -7.50
C VAL A 272 21.44 21.91 -6.15
N VAL A 273 22.22 20.84 -6.14
CA VAL A 273 23.05 20.51 -5.00
C VAL A 273 24.16 21.54 -5.02
N ASN A 274 23.96 22.67 -4.34
CA ASN A 274 25.08 23.48 -3.91
C ASN A 274 25.87 22.62 -2.93
N LEU A 275 26.81 21.82 -3.44
CA LEU A 275 27.92 21.34 -2.64
C LEU A 275 28.72 22.58 -2.28
N GLY A 276 28.42 23.14 -1.11
CA GLY A 276 29.30 24.10 -0.46
C GLY A 276 30.71 23.50 -0.45
N THR A 277 31.68 24.34 -0.77
CA THR A 277 33.12 24.06 -0.80
C THR A 277 33.64 23.37 0.48
N ASP A 278 32.88 23.42 1.56
CA ASP A 278 33.18 22.83 2.87
C ASP A 278 33.10 21.28 2.88
N PHE A 279 32.49 20.65 1.88
CA PHE A 279 32.38 19.17 1.83
C PHE A 279 33.70 18.48 1.44
N PHE A 280 34.55 19.15 0.65
CA PHE A 280 35.85 18.61 0.28
C PHE A 280 36.87 18.77 1.42
N GLU A 281 36.79 19.87 2.19
CA GLU A 281 37.71 20.11 3.31
C GLU A 281 37.52 19.10 4.44
N ASP A 282 36.26 18.76 4.80
CA ASP A 282 35.96 17.75 5.83
C ASP A 282 36.35 16.31 5.41
N MET A 283 36.42 16.03 4.10
CA MET A 283 36.85 14.73 3.57
C MET A 283 38.38 14.54 3.62
N PHE A 284 39.15 15.60 3.38
CA PHE A 284 40.61 15.57 3.47
C PHE A 284 41.10 15.56 4.93
N ASP A 285 40.37 16.20 5.84
CA ASP A 285 40.74 16.23 7.26
C ASP A 285 40.45 14.90 7.98
N ARG A 286 39.38 14.19 7.58
CA ARG A 286 39.09 12.81 8.06
C ARG A 286 40.14 11.79 7.66
N LYS A 287 40.78 11.94 6.49
CA LYS A 287 41.91 11.07 6.06
C LYS A 287 43.17 11.33 6.89
N ARG A 288 43.43 12.59 7.29
CA ARG A 288 44.56 12.97 8.14
C ARG A 288 44.39 12.44 9.57
N ARG A 289 43.18 12.54 10.13
CA ARG A 289 42.83 11.97 11.44
C ARG A 289 42.89 10.43 11.50
N ARG A 290 42.57 9.74 10.40
CA ARG A 290 42.65 8.26 10.34
C ARG A 290 44.09 7.72 10.34
N LYS A 291 45.08 8.48 9.89
CA LYS A 291 46.48 8.03 9.85
C LYS A 291 47.14 8.08 11.24
N ASN A 292 46.74 9.03 12.10
CA ASN A 292 47.29 9.14 13.46
C ASN A 292 46.67 8.15 14.47
N ASN A 293 45.52 7.55 14.18
CA ASN A 293 44.85 6.59 15.08
C ASN A 293 45.27 5.13 14.85
N TYR A 294 46.07 4.84 13.82
CA TYR A 294 46.60 3.48 13.60
C TYR A 294 47.81 3.16 14.48
N ASP A 295 48.50 4.15 15.02
CA ASP A 295 49.66 3.96 15.92
C ASP A 295 49.29 3.81 17.41
N TYR A 296 48.04 4.09 17.81
CA TYR A 296 47.63 4.03 19.22
C TYR A 296 46.93 2.74 19.64
N ASN A 297 46.49 1.89 18.69
CA ASN A 297 45.67 0.70 18.96
C ASN A 297 46.44 -0.63 18.97
N GLN A 298 47.79 -0.62 18.97
CA GLN A 298 48.58 -1.82 19.31
C GLN A 298 48.83 -2.00 20.82
N LEU A 299 48.37 -1.06 21.66
CA LEU A 299 48.58 -1.10 23.11
C LEU A 299 47.26 -0.96 23.87
N ARG A 300 46.46 -2.03 23.89
CA ARG A 300 45.70 -2.53 25.07
C ARG A 300 44.66 -3.57 24.64
N GLY A 301 44.95 -4.81 25.02
CA GLY A 301 43.96 -5.89 25.05
C GLY A 301 43.04 -5.79 26.27
N ASN A 302 41.93 -6.52 26.14
CA ASN A 302 40.96 -6.97 27.15
C ASN A 302 40.18 -5.88 27.90
N PHE A 303 38.84 -5.85 27.70
CA PHE A 303 37.85 -6.12 28.76
C PHE A 303 36.40 -6.12 28.21
N SER A 304 35.68 -7.19 28.58
CA SER A 304 34.23 -7.41 28.74
C SER A 304 33.18 -6.81 27.78
N ALA A 305 32.39 -7.73 27.21
CA ALA A 305 31.10 -7.48 26.57
C ALA A 305 29.98 -7.20 27.60
N GLN A 306 29.27 -6.08 27.45
CA GLN A 306 27.95 -5.85 28.04
C GLN A 306 26.96 -5.36 26.98
N LYS A 307 25.89 -6.15 26.83
CA LYS A 307 24.70 -5.86 26.02
C LYS A 307 24.06 -4.54 26.44
N ARG A 308 23.76 -3.66 25.48
CA ARG A 308 22.73 -2.62 25.62
C ARG A 308 21.64 -2.81 24.57
N LYS A 309 20.42 -3.01 25.07
CA LYS A 309 19.16 -2.90 24.33
C LYS A 309 19.03 -1.46 23.81
N LEU A 310 18.66 -1.30 22.54
CA LEU A 310 18.07 -0.04 22.05
C LEU A 310 16.61 -0.30 21.68
N GLN A 311 15.74 0.48 22.32
CA GLN A 311 14.32 0.61 22.02
C GLN A 311 14.15 1.27 20.65
N SER A 312 13.35 0.67 19.78
CA SER A 312 12.83 1.30 18.56
C SER A 312 11.45 1.90 18.85
N SER A 313 11.34 3.22 18.78
CA SER A 313 10.09 3.96 18.84
C SER A 313 9.45 4.02 17.45
N VAL A 314 8.28 3.40 17.29
CA VAL A 314 7.32 3.74 16.23
C VAL A 314 5.93 3.72 16.86
N SER A 315 5.44 4.90 17.26
CA SER A 315 4.10 5.11 17.80
C SER A 315 3.09 5.20 16.66
N TRP A 316 2.06 4.36 16.73
CA TRP A 316 0.85 4.46 15.93
C TRP A 316 -0.13 5.36 16.69
N ALA A 317 -0.58 6.44 16.05
CA ALA A 317 -1.67 7.27 16.58
C ALA A 317 -3.01 6.72 16.05
N ASN A 318 -3.72 6.01 16.93
CA ASN A 318 -5.17 5.88 16.88
C ASN A 318 -5.76 7.20 17.37
N ASN A 319 -6.68 7.80 16.62
CA ASN A 319 -7.56 8.84 17.17
C ASN A 319 -8.99 8.30 17.15
N SER A 320 -9.41 7.78 18.29
CA SER A 320 -10.82 7.67 18.66
C SER A 320 -11.26 9.04 19.17
N VAL A 321 -12.17 9.68 18.45
CA VAL A 321 -12.88 10.88 18.93
C VAL A 321 -13.77 10.44 20.09
N ARG A 322 -13.53 11.00 21.27
CA ARG A 322 -14.45 10.94 22.41
C ARG A 322 -14.73 12.37 22.84
N ASN A 323 -15.98 12.77 22.64
CA ASN A 323 -16.57 14.03 23.11
C ASN A 323 -16.45 14.14 24.63
N GLN A 324 -16.07 15.31 25.11
CA GLN A 324 -16.37 15.82 26.46
C GLN A 324 -16.14 17.34 26.43
N ASP A 325 -17.23 18.08 26.19
CA ASP A 325 -17.36 19.50 26.53
C ASP A 325 -18.61 19.63 27.41
N GLU A 326 -18.37 19.85 28.70
CA GLU A 326 -19.27 20.39 29.75
C GLU A 326 -18.30 21.04 30.74
N GLU A 327 -18.48 22.21 31.34
CA GLU A 327 -19.48 23.27 31.35
C GLU A 327 -18.76 24.42 32.08
N ASP A 328 -19.04 25.68 31.74
CA ASP A 328 -18.94 26.79 32.70
C ASP A 328 -20.06 27.77 32.39
N GLU A 329 -21.17 27.60 33.14
CA GLU A 329 -22.26 28.56 33.23
C GLU A 329 -21.93 29.60 34.32
N PRO A 330 -22.52 30.81 34.25
CA PRO A 330 -23.35 31.15 35.38
C PRO A 330 -24.67 31.84 35.02
N ARG A 331 -25.78 31.18 35.38
CA ARG A 331 -26.85 31.66 36.26
C ARG A 331 -27.29 33.14 36.17
N ASN A 332 -28.50 33.29 35.61
CA ASN A 332 -29.75 33.48 36.35
C ASN A 332 -30.48 34.84 36.21
N LYS A 333 -31.73 34.73 35.73
CA LYS A 333 -33.00 35.40 36.11
C LYS A 333 -33.77 35.77 34.83
N SER A 334 -35.08 35.70 34.68
CA SER A 334 -36.21 35.05 35.36
C SER A 334 -37.45 35.47 34.54
N LEU A 335 -38.51 34.65 34.56
CA LEU A 335 -39.95 35.02 34.46
C LEU A 335 -40.65 35.12 33.08
N ARG A 336 -41.65 34.22 32.98
CA ARG A 336 -43.03 34.35 32.42
C ARG A 336 -43.15 34.37 30.89
N LYS A 337 -43.75 33.36 30.23
CA LYS A 337 -45.16 32.89 30.19
C LYS A 337 -46.19 33.97 29.81
N ASP A 338 -47.06 33.55 28.88
CA ASP A 338 -48.28 34.16 28.35
C ASP A 338 -47.99 35.17 27.22
N GLU A 339 -48.67 35.21 26.06
CA GLU A 339 -49.96 34.68 25.63
C GLU A 339 -50.09 34.93 24.10
N LYS A 340 -50.88 34.08 23.43
CA LYS A 340 -51.51 34.21 22.09
C LYS A 340 -50.69 34.01 20.81
#